data_AF-A0A3Q4GKH9-F1
#
_entry.id   AF-A0A3Q4GKH9-F1
#
_cell.length_a   1.000
_cell.length_b   1.000
_cell.length_c   1.000
_cell.angle_alpha   90.00
_cell.angle_beta   90.00
_cell.angle_gamma   90.00
#
_symmetry.space_group_name_H-M   'P 1'
#
loop_
_entity.id
_entity.type
_entity.pdbx_description
1 polymer ?
#
loop_
_entity_poly.entity_id
_entity_poly.type
_entity_poly.pdbx_seq_one_letter_code
_entity_poly.pdbx_strand_id
1 'polypeptide(L)'
;RVNLLSLTIITKVPSLLYSLKVFLKNLTAADFLFCLCLPLRITYYARSSGIIPSLYCSFGASAFFLNMYASIIFMGYIAANRYLKIVHPSGTRVLQTVRAAHIISAVTWVFLLATAISYSNLYLMTQESLTSNSSRCDPLFSESVKLFFTIIQVLSAIIFLLVFISMVFFYYSTSRRVLQAQQRQLASSEKLLKSRRNMLLLVSIFCVCFVPYHLVRLPFTFLSGNCTVGPVLHYLKEVATMVSVFNICLDPVVYFYLCKAFRAKVRKLSRRSESSREQLDITTSTPVM
;
A
#
# COMPACT_ATOMS: atom_id res chain seq x y z
N ARG A 1 -1.83 -15.94 -2.02
CA ARG A 1 -3.25 -16.43 -2.05
C ARG A 1 -4.25 -15.31 -1.79
N VAL A 2 -4.06 -14.45 -0.77
CA VAL A 2 -5.01 -13.38 -0.39
C VAL A 2 -5.23 -12.33 -1.49
N ASN A 3 -4.16 -11.79 -2.10
CA ASN A 3 -4.28 -10.78 -3.16
C ASN A 3 -4.96 -11.31 -4.44
N LEU A 4 -4.70 -12.58 -4.79
CA LEU A 4 -5.36 -13.24 -5.93
C LEU A 4 -6.86 -13.44 -5.68
N LEU A 5 -7.24 -13.79 -4.44
CA LEU A 5 -8.63 -13.86 -4.01
C LEU A 5 -9.31 -12.48 -4.10
N SER A 6 -8.65 -11.42 -3.61
CA SER A 6 -9.14 -10.04 -3.74
C SER A 6 -9.35 -9.65 -5.20
N LEU A 7 -8.38 -9.91 -6.08
CA LEU A 7 -8.47 -9.61 -7.52
C LEU A 7 -9.64 -10.32 -8.21
N THR A 8 -9.80 -11.61 -7.93
CA THR A 8 -10.88 -12.46 -8.49
C THR A 8 -12.26 -12.01 -8.02
N ILE A 9 -12.37 -11.51 -6.79
CA ILE A 9 -13.64 -10.99 -6.27
C ILE A 9 -13.94 -9.63 -6.90
N ILE A 10 -12.94 -8.77 -7.10
CA ILE A 10 -13.13 -7.45 -7.70
C ILE A 10 -13.63 -7.54 -9.15
N THR A 11 -13.11 -8.48 -9.95
CA THR A 11 -13.56 -8.68 -11.35
C THR A 11 -15.00 -9.18 -11.44
N LYS A 12 -15.48 -9.94 -10.44
CA LYS A 12 -16.81 -10.56 -10.44
C LYS A 12 -17.90 -9.76 -9.73
N VAL A 13 -17.61 -8.56 -9.20
CA VAL A 13 -18.58 -7.77 -8.42
C VAL A 13 -19.04 -6.52 -9.20
N PRO A 14 -20.31 -6.46 -9.65
CA PRO A 14 -20.84 -5.31 -10.39
C PRO A 14 -21.06 -4.05 -9.52
N SER A 15 -21.34 -4.21 -8.22
CA SER A 15 -21.94 -3.18 -7.36
C SER A 15 -21.01 -2.09 -6.79
N LEU A 16 -19.74 -2.03 -7.19
CA LEU A 16 -18.81 -0.99 -6.73
C LEU A 16 -18.76 0.14 -7.77
N LEU A 17 -18.56 1.39 -7.34
CA LEU A 17 -18.27 2.48 -8.28
C LEU A 17 -17.12 2.05 -9.18
N TYR A 18 -17.34 2.07 -10.50
CA TYR A 18 -16.39 1.53 -11.46
C TYR A 18 -15.00 2.17 -11.34
N SER A 19 -14.92 3.48 -11.09
CA SER A 19 -13.66 4.21 -10.80
C SER A 19 -12.94 3.71 -9.54
N LEU A 20 -13.67 3.44 -8.46
CA LEU A 20 -13.06 2.87 -7.26
C LEU A 20 -12.50 1.47 -7.51
N LYS A 21 -13.19 0.63 -8.30
CA LYS A 21 -12.68 -0.70 -8.65
C LYS A 21 -11.31 -0.58 -9.31
N VAL A 22 -11.12 0.40 -10.19
CA VAL A 22 -9.84 0.62 -10.87
C VAL A 22 -8.73 0.88 -9.84
N PHE A 23 -8.88 1.86 -8.94
CA PHE A 23 -7.85 2.15 -7.92
C PHE A 23 -7.56 0.96 -7.02
N LEU A 24 -8.60 0.25 -6.62
CA LEU A 24 -8.51 -0.96 -5.80
C LEU A 24 -7.80 -2.13 -6.51
N LYS A 25 -7.97 -2.29 -7.84
CA LYS A 25 -7.23 -3.29 -8.63
C LYS A 25 -5.76 -2.93 -8.75
N ASN A 26 -5.46 -1.65 -8.97
CA ASN A 26 -4.08 -1.19 -9.08
C ASN A 26 -3.31 -1.31 -7.75
N LEU A 27 -3.98 -1.04 -6.62
CA LEU A 27 -3.43 -1.32 -5.29
C LEU A 27 -3.04 -2.80 -5.16
N THR A 28 -3.99 -3.73 -5.40
CA THR A 28 -3.70 -5.18 -5.36
C THR A 28 -2.60 -5.60 -6.34
N ALA A 29 -2.52 -4.96 -7.51
CA ALA A 29 -1.50 -5.26 -8.50
C ALA A 29 -0.10 -4.88 -8.00
N ALA A 30 0.05 -3.72 -7.35
CA ALA A 30 1.29 -3.31 -6.71
C ALA A 30 1.71 -4.31 -5.61
N ASP A 31 0.76 -4.67 -4.73
CA ASP A 31 1.02 -5.63 -3.65
C ASP A 31 1.44 -7.00 -4.18
N PHE A 32 0.80 -7.45 -5.27
CA PHE A 32 1.14 -8.71 -5.91
C PHE A 32 2.56 -8.68 -6.50
N LEU A 33 2.92 -7.62 -7.23
CA LEU A 33 4.26 -7.46 -7.78
C LEU A 33 5.31 -7.49 -6.67
N PHE A 34 5.06 -6.82 -5.56
CA PHE A 34 6.00 -6.83 -4.44
C PHE A 34 6.05 -8.17 -3.70
N CYS A 35 4.92 -8.88 -3.55
CA CYS A 35 4.91 -10.24 -3.03
C CYS A 35 5.77 -11.21 -3.86
N LEU A 36 5.86 -11.02 -5.18
CA LEU A 36 6.76 -11.82 -6.02
C LEU A 36 8.24 -11.54 -5.72
N CYS A 37 8.57 -10.34 -5.25
CA CYS A 37 9.92 -9.95 -4.86
C CYS A 37 10.28 -10.29 -3.39
N LEU A 38 9.30 -10.62 -2.54
CA LEU A 38 9.53 -10.99 -1.14
C LEU A 38 10.41 -12.24 -0.96
N PRO A 39 10.25 -13.33 -1.72
CA PRO A 39 11.14 -14.48 -1.62
C PRO A 39 12.61 -14.13 -1.85
N LEU A 40 12.89 -13.24 -2.82
CA LEU A 40 14.24 -12.73 -3.09
C LEU A 40 14.81 -12.00 -1.87
N ARG A 41 13.99 -11.20 -1.18
CA ARG A 41 14.35 -10.54 0.07
C ARG A 41 14.69 -11.55 1.17
N ILE A 42 13.86 -12.56 1.36
CA ILE A 42 14.07 -13.58 2.40
C ILE A 42 15.37 -14.34 2.12
N THR A 43 15.61 -14.73 0.87
CA THR A 43 16.86 -15.42 0.49
C THR A 43 18.10 -14.54 0.65
N TYR A 44 17.98 -13.21 0.49
CA TYR A 44 19.08 -12.28 0.75
C TYR A 44 19.49 -12.26 2.22
N TYR A 45 18.53 -12.25 3.15
CA TYR A 45 18.85 -12.31 4.59
C TYR A 45 19.34 -13.71 5.02
N ALA A 46 18.92 -14.77 4.32
CA ALA A 46 19.32 -16.15 4.64
C ALA A 46 20.68 -16.56 4.04
N ARG A 47 21.09 -15.96 2.91
CA ARG A 47 22.31 -16.33 2.18
C ARG A 47 23.07 -15.08 1.75
N SER A 48 24.26 -14.91 2.32
CA SER A 48 25.14 -13.75 2.07
C SER A 48 26.01 -13.89 0.81
N SER A 49 25.97 -15.04 0.12
CA SER A 49 26.81 -15.33 -1.04
C SER A 49 26.01 -15.76 -2.28
N GLY A 50 26.51 -15.40 -3.47
CA GLY A 50 25.94 -15.74 -4.77
C GLY A 50 25.32 -14.54 -5.52
N ILE A 51 24.45 -14.82 -6.49
CA ILE A 51 23.81 -13.82 -7.37
C ILE A 51 22.63 -13.12 -6.66
N ILE A 52 22.11 -13.71 -5.58
CA ILE A 52 20.91 -13.25 -4.84
C ILE A 52 21.07 -11.84 -4.23
N PRO A 53 22.19 -11.49 -3.55
CA PRO A 53 22.45 -10.10 -3.12
C PRO A 53 22.38 -9.08 -4.24
N SER A 54 23.03 -9.34 -5.38
CA SER A 54 23.01 -8.44 -6.53
C SER A 54 21.60 -8.26 -7.10
N LEU A 55 20.86 -9.36 -7.27
CA LEU A 55 19.46 -9.33 -7.72
C LEU A 55 18.55 -8.58 -6.75
N TYR A 56 18.72 -8.78 -5.44
CA TYR A 56 17.92 -8.08 -4.44
C TYR A 56 18.26 -6.59 -4.33
N CYS A 57 19.55 -6.22 -4.35
CA CYS A 57 19.94 -4.81 -4.32
C CYS A 57 19.48 -4.06 -5.59
N SER A 58 19.49 -4.73 -6.76
CA SER A 58 19.04 -4.14 -8.02
C SER A 58 17.51 -4.04 -8.14
N PHE A 59 16.77 -5.12 -7.81
CA PHE A 59 15.32 -5.20 -8.06
C PHE A 59 14.46 -5.11 -6.78
N GLY A 60 14.95 -5.62 -5.66
CA GLY A 60 14.19 -5.68 -4.41
C GLY A 60 13.92 -4.30 -3.81
N ALA A 61 14.93 -3.41 -3.81
CA ALA A 61 14.78 -2.03 -3.35
C ALA A 61 13.79 -1.23 -4.24
N SER A 62 13.89 -1.40 -5.56
CA SER A 62 12.97 -0.80 -6.53
C SER A 62 11.54 -1.32 -6.38
N ALA A 63 11.35 -2.62 -6.19
CA ALA A 63 10.04 -3.23 -5.98
C ALA A 63 9.38 -2.72 -4.70
N PHE A 64 10.15 -2.56 -3.63
CA PHE A 64 9.66 -1.99 -2.38
C PHE A 64 9.25 -0.52 -2.53
N PHE A 65 10.08 0.29 -3.21
CA PHE A 65 9.75 1.67 -3.56
C PHE A 65 8.45 1.74 -4.36
N LEU A 66 8.38 0.96 -5.46
CA LEU A 66 7.21 0.89 -6.34
C LEU A 66 5.94 0.56 -5.54
N ASN A 67 5.99 -0.45 -4.68
CA ASN A 67 4.88 -0.87 -3.85
C ASN A 67 4.42 0.23 -2.88
N MET A 68 5.37 0.83 -2.18
CA MET A 68 5.08 1.86 -1.17
C MET A 68 4.39 3.06 -1.80
N TYR A 69 4.97 3.64 -2.85
CA TYR A 69 4.40 4.84 -3.46
C TYR A 69 3.14 4.55 -4.26
N ALA A 70 3.02 3.39 -4.91
CA ALA A 70 1.76 2.95 -5.49
C ALA A 70 0.68 2.87 -4.40
N SER A 71 0.98 2.23 -3.26
CA SER A 71 0.04 2.09 -2.15
C SER A 71 -0.40 3.45 -1.60
N ILE A 72 0.55 4.34 -1.30
CA ILE A 72 0.30 5.71 -0.83
C ILE A 72 -0.63 6.46 -1.80
N ILE A 73 -0.27 6.50 -3.09
CA ILE A 73 -1.01 7.26 -4.10
C ILE A 73 -2.41 6.66 -4.33
N PHE A 74 -2.53 5.34 -4.49
CA PHE A 74 -3.82 4.69 -4.73
C PHE A 74 -4.75 4.77 -3.51
N MET A 75 -4.23 4.68 -2.28
CA MET A 75 -5.02 4.98 -1.09
C MET A 75 -5.52 6.42 -1.07
N GLY A 76 -4.68 7.37 -1.46
CA GLY A 76 -5.06 8.77 -1.69
C GLY A 76 -6.25 8.90 -2.64
N TYR A 77 -6.18 8.26 -3.81
CA TYR A 77 -7.28 8.26 -4.79
C TYR A 77 -8.54 7.58 -4.28
N ILE A 78 -8.41 6.48 -3.52
CA ILE A 78 -9.53 5.81 -2.88
C ILE A 78 -10.23 6.75 -1.90
N ALA A 79 -9.48 7.43 -1.03
CA ALA A 79 -10.03 8.37 -0.05
C ALA A 79 -10.66 9.60 -0.72
N ALA A 80 -10.00 10.17 -1.74
CA ALA A 80 -10.56 11.26 -2.54
C ALA A 80 -11.89 10.84 -3.16
N ASN A 81 -11.94 9.70 -3.86
CA ASN A 81 -13.17 9.20 -4.46
C ASN A 81 -14.30 8.98 -3.44
N ARG A 82 -13.97 8.54 -2.21
CA ARG A 82 -14.94 8.45 -1.10
C ARG A 82 -15.44 9.80 -0.64
N TYR A 83 -14.54 10.76 -0.51
CA TYR A 83 -14.87 12.12 -0.12
C TYR A 83 -15.77 12.81 -1.15
N LEU A 84 -15.43 12.73 -2.43
CA LEU A 84 -16.21 13.37 -3.49
C LEU A 84 -17.66 12.87 -3.53
N LYS A 85 -17.89 11.59 -3.20
CA LYS A 85 -19.25 11.00 -3.11
C LYS A 85 -20.10 11.62 -2.01
N ILE A 86 -19.49 12.04 -0.90
CA ILE A 86 -20.19 12.63 0.24
C ILE A 86 -20.52 14.09 -0.04
N VAL A 87 -19.54 14.83 -0.55
CA VAL A 87 -19.67 16.28 -0.72
C VAL A 87 -20.54 16.64 -1.91
N HIS A 88 -20.50 15.84 -2.99
CA HIS A 88 -21.24 16.11 -4.22
C HIS A 88 -21.99 14.84 -4.68
N PRO A 89 -23.14 14.51 -4.08
CA PRO A 89 -23.90 13.32 -4.42
C PRO A 89 -24.56 13.39 -5.82
N SER A 90 -24.73 14.58 -6.40
CA SER A 90 -25.44 14.83 -7.67
C SER A 90 -24.55 15.25 -8.84
N GLY A 91 -23.23 15.39 -8.67
CA GLY A 91 -22.31 15.85 -9.71
C GLY A 91 -21.37 14.76 -10.22
N THR A 92 -21.33 14.53 -11.53
CA THR A 92 -20.34 13.68 -12.21
C THR A 92 -19.00 14.40 -12.28
N ARG A 93 -18.06 14.09 -11.37
CA ARG A 93 -16.70 14.62 -11.45
C ARG A 93 -15.75 13.69 -12.20
N VAL A 94 -14.75 14.29 -12.84
CA VAL A 94 -13.70 13.61 -13.62
C VAL A 94 -13.12 12.42 -12.83
N LEU A 95 -12.72 12.59 -11.57
CA LEU A 95 -12.13 11.51 -10.75
C LEU A 95 -13.08 10.33 -10.47
N GLN A 96 -14.40 10.53 -10.58
CA GLN A 96 -15.40 9.48 -10.42
C GLN A 96 -15.70 8.74 -11.74
N THR A 97 -15.23 9.26 -12.88
CA THR A 97 -15.36 8.59 -14.17
C THR A 97 -14.35 7.46 -14.32
N VAL A 98 -14.76 6.40 -15.02
CA VAL A 98 -13.92 5.21 -15.24
C VAL A 98 -12.72 5.54 -16.13
N ARG A 99 -12.94 6.35 -17.17
CA ARG A 99 -11.88 6.79 -18.09
C ARG A 99 -10.79 7.55 -17.35
N ALA A 100 -11.15 8.54 -16.52
CA ALA A 100 -10.16 9.27 -15.74
C ALA A 100 -9.44 8.37 -14.73
N ALA A 101 -10.14 7.44 -14.08
CA ALA A 101 -9.49 6.51 -13.16
C ALA A 101 -8.43 5.64 -13.87
N HIS A 102 -8.69 5.20 -15.10
CA HIS A 102 -7.70 4.49 -15.92
C HIS A 102 -6.53 5.39 -16.33
N ILE A 103 -6.81 6.61 -16.82
CA ILE A 103 -5.77 7.55 -17.24
C ILE A 103 -4.86 7.90 -16.06
N ILE A 104 -5.44 8.30 -14.93
CA ILE A 104 -4.68 8.65 -13.71
C ILE A 104 -3.85 7.46 -13.25
N SER A 105 -4.43 6.25 -13.21
CA SER A 105 -3.68 5.06 -12.83
C SER A 105 -2.53 4.75 -13.79
N ALA A 106 -2.75 4.90 -15.10
CA ALA A 106 -1.71 4.68 -16.10
C ALA A 106 -0.56 5.68 -15.94
N VAL A 107 -0.87 6.97 -15.75
CA VAL A 107 0.13 8.02 -15.49
C VAL A 107 0.91 7.71 -14.20
N THR A 108 0.24 7.32 -13.13
CA THR A 108 0.90 6.90 -11.89
C THR A 108 1.85 5.74 -12.13
N TRP A 109 1.42 4.70 -12.85
CA TRP A 109 2.28 3.55 -13.16
C TRP A 109 3.51 3.93 -13.98
N VAL A 110 3.33 4.74 -15.03
CA VAL A 110 4.45 5.19 -15.87
C VAL A 110 5.47 5.96 -15.02
N PHE A 111 5.02 6.90 -14.20
CA PHE A 111 5.90 7.67 -13.32
C PHE A 111 6.67 6.78 -12.32
N LEU A 112 5.96 5.86 -11.66
CA LEU A 112 6.56 4.98 -10.66
C LEU A 112 7.52 3.95 -11.28
N LEU A 113 7.16 3.36 -12.43
CA LEU A 113 8.02 2.43 -13.16
C LEU A 113 9.25 3.13 -13.71
N ALA A 114 9.10 4.32 -14.30
CA ALA A 114 10.25 5.10 -14.77
C ALA A 114 11.24 5.37 -13.62
N THR A 115 10.74 5.82 -12.47
CA THR A 115 11.59 6.08 -11.29
C THR A 115 12.26 4.81 -10.78
N ALA A 116 11.54 3.69 -10.71
CA ALA A 116 12.08 2.40 -10.27
C ALA A 116 13.15 1.86 -11.23
N ILE A 117 12.92 1.95 -12.54
CA ILE A 117 13.86 1.54 -13.58
C ILE A 117 15.12 2.42 -13.57
N SER A 118 14.96 3.74 -13.46
CA SER A 118 16.10 4.66 -13.32
C SER A 118 16.95 4.34 -12.10
N TYR A 119 16.32 4.04 -10.96
CA TYR A 119 17.04 3.64 -9.75
C TYR A 119 17.81 2.32 -9.93
N SER A 120 17.18 1.27 -10.48
CA SER A 120 17.83 -0.02 -10.73
C SER A 120 19.00 0.08 -11.71
N ASN A 121 18.85 0.84 -12.81
CA ASN A 121 19.91 1.02 -13.80
C ASN A 121 21.10 1.78 -13.22
N LEU A 122 20.84 2.86 -12.46
CA LEU A 122 21.90 3.65 -11.84
C LEU A 122 22.68 2.83 -10.80
N TYR A 123 21.98 1.98 -10.05
CA TYR A 123 22.60 1.04 -9.12
C TYR A 123 23.51 0.04 -9.87
N LEU A 124 23.01 -0.58 -10.95
CA LEU A 124 23.76 -1.56 -11.73
C LEU A 124 25.01 -0.96 -12.38
N MET A 125 24.90 0.23 -12.98
CA MET A 125 26.05 0.92 -13.58
C MET A 125 27.13 1.30 -12.55
N THR A 126 26.74 1.62 -11.32
CA THR A 126 27.70 1.97 -10.26
C THR A 126 28.36 0.73 -9.66
N GLN A 127 27.71 -0.43 -9.72
CA GLN A 127 28.28 -1.69 -9.25
C GLN A 127 29.34 -2.24 -10.21
N GLU A 128 29.14 -2.12 -11.52
CA GLU A 128 30.15 -2.57 -12.51
C GLU A 128 31.46 -1.79 -12.43
N SER A 129 31.44 -0.53 -11.95
CA SER A 129 32.65 0.28 -11.79
C SER A 129 33.42 0.03 -10.49
N LEU A 130 32.85 -0.73 -9.54
CA LEU A 130 33.44 -1.00 -8.22
C LEU A 130 33.70 -2.50 -8.02
N THR A 131 34.96 -2.91 -8.19
CA THR A 131 35.51 -4.24 -7.92
C THR A 131 35.60 -4.58 -6.43
N SER A 132 34.58 -4.27 -5.62
CA SER A 132 34.61 -4.49 -4.16
C SER A 132 33.50 -5.43 -3.69
N ASN A 133 33.92 -6.52 -3.03
CA ASN A 133 33.11 -7.51 -2.31
C ASN A 133 32.44 -6.89 -1.05
N SER A 134 31.57 -5.90 -1.24
CA SER A 134 30.69 -5.45 -0.16
C SER A 134 29.53 -6.43 -0.02
N SER A 135 29.44 -7.09 1.13
CA SER A 135 28.34 -8.02 1.51
C SER A 135 27.02 -7.31 1.84
N ARG A 136 27.01 -5.97 1.86
CA ARG A 136 25.82 -5.14 2.08
C ARG A 136 25.51 -4.33 0.82
N CYS A 137 24.22 -4.08 0.58
CA CYS A 137 23.75 -3.05 -0.36
C CYS A 137 24.09 -1.66 0.19
N ASP A 138 25.36 -1.40 0.52
CA ASP A 138 25.88 -0.10 0.90
C ASP A 138 26.48 0.50 -0.35
N PRO A 139 25.82 1.50 -0.94
CA PRO A 139 26.24 2.01 -2.21
C PRO A 139 27.37 3.03 -2.00
N LEU A 140 28.56 2.69 -2.46
CA LEU A 140 29.61 3.66 -2.76
C LEU A 140 29.17 4.44 -4.01
N PHE A 141 28.33 5.45 -3.80
CA PHE A 141 27.80 6.29 -4.87
C PHE A 141 28.75 7.45 -5.19
N SER A 142 28.97 7.71 -6.48
CA SER A 142 29.51 9.00 -6.96
C SER A 142 28.60 10.15 -6.51
N GLU A 143 29.16 11.35 -6.34
CA GLU A 143 28.43 12.56 -5.88
C GLU A 143 27.16 12.85 -6.70
N SER A 144 27.18 12.59 -8.01
CA SER A 144 26.02 12.75 -8.89
C SER A 144 24.88 11.78 -8.58
N VAL A 145 25.20 10.53 -8.22
CA VAL A 145 24.23 9.49 -7.86
C VAL A 145 23.63 9.76 -6.48
N LYS A 146 24.45 10.24 -5.55
CA LYS A 146 24.01 10.68 -4.22
C LYS A 146 23.03 11.86 -4.31
N LEU A 147 23.30 12.82 -5.19
CA LEU A 147 22.38 13.94 -5.47
C LEU A 147 21.05 13.44 -6.04
N PHE A 148 21.07 12.57 -7.05
CA PHE A 148 19.86 11.99 -7.64
C PHE A 148 19.01 11.23 -6.61
N PHE A 149 19.65 10.39 -5.78
CA PHE A 149 18.97 9.67 -4.71
C PHE A 149 18.34 10.63 -3.69
N THR A 150 19.07 11.68 -3.31
CA THR A 150 18.56 12.73 -2.40
C THR A 150 17.32 13.40 -2.98
N ILE A 151 17.36 13.78 -4.26
CA ILE A 151 16.21 14.38 -4.97
C ILE A 151 15.01 13.43 -4.94
N ILE A 152 15.20 12.14 -5.26
CA ILE A 152 14.11 11.14 -5.20
C ILE A 152 13.55 11.05 -3.80
N GLN A 153 14.37 11.02 -2.75
CA GLN A 153 13.89 10.94 -1.36
C GLN A 153 13.11 12.21 -0.95
N VAL A 154 13.56 13.40 -1.38
CA VAL A 154 12.84 14.66 -1.12
C VAL A 154 11.50 14.68 -1.84
N LEU A 155 11.46 14.38 -3.15
CA LEU A 155 10.22 14.29 -3.92
C LEU A 155 9.24 13.27 -3.33
N SER A 156 9.78 12.13 -2.91
CA SER A 156 9.05 11.08 -2.23
C SER A 156 8.42 11.55 -0.91
N ALA A 157 9.17 12.28 -0.08
CA ALA A 157 8.67 12.86 1.16
C ALA A 157 7.57 13.89 0.89
N ILE A 158 7.72 14.71 -0.16
CA ILE A 158 6.69 15.67 -0.60
C ILE A 158 5.41 14.94 -1.02
N ILE A 159 5.50 13.87 -1.82
CA ILE A 159 4.34 13.06 -2.22
C ILE A 159 3.64 12.47 -0.99
N PHE A 160 4.41 11.90 -0.06
CA PHE A 160 3.87 11.36 1.19
C PHE A 160 3.13 12.43 2.00
N LEU A 161 3.75 13.58 2.22
CA LEU A 161 3.16 14.72 2.95
C LEU A 161 1.87 15.20 2.29
N LEU A 162 1.86 15.36 0.96
CA LEU A 162 0.70 15.81 0.22
C LEU A 162 -0.48 14.82 0.34
N VAL A 163 -0.21 13.52 0.24
CA VAL A 163 -1.24 12.49 0.42
C VAL A 163 -1.71 12.43 1.87
N PHE A 164 -0.80 12.54 2.84
CA PHE A 164 -1.13 12.53 4.26
C PHE A 164 -2.02 13.71 4.65
N ILE A 165 -1.67 14.93 4.26
CA ILE A 165 -2.46 16.14 4.51
C ILE A 165 -3.84 16.00 3.84
N SER A 166 -3.89 15.52 2.61
CA SER A 166 -5.15 15.27 1.89
C SER A 166 -6.04 14.26 2.63
N MET A 167 -5.46 13.17 3.14
CA MET A 167 -6.15 12.14 3.93
C MET A 167 -6.76 12.71 5.21
N VAL A 168 -5.98 13.47 5.97
CA VAL A 168 -6.43 14.12 7.22
C VAL A 168 -7.56 15.11 6.90
N PHE A 169 -7.41 15.92 5.85
CA PHE A 169 -8.44 16.85 5.40
C PHE A 169 -9.75 16.14 5.02
N PHE A 170 -9.68 15.06 4.24
CA PHE A 170 -10.86 14.29 3.84
C PHE A 170 -11.58 13.68 5.06
N TYR A 171 -10.83 13.15 6.01
CA TYR A 171 -11.38 12.62 7.25
C TYR A 171 -12.04 13.71 8.09
N TYR A 172 -11.36 14.83 8.34
CA TYR A 172 -11.89 15.95 9.11
C TYR A 172 -13.17 16.52 8.49
N SER A 173 -13.14 16.81 7.19
CA SER A 173 -14.29 17.34 6.45
C SER A 173 -15.48 16.38 6.48
N THR A 174 -15.24 15.07 6.36
CA THR A 174 -16.29 14.06 6.47
C THR A 174 -16.86 13.94 7.87
N SER A 175 -16.00 13.98 8.89
CA SER A 175 -16.43 13.97 10.30
C SER A 175 -17.31 15.18 10.62
N ARG A 176 -16.92 16.37 10.16
CA ARG A 176 -17.70 17.61 10.32
C ARG A 176 -19.08 17.51 9.66
N ARG A 177 -19.15 16.98 8.44
CA ARG A 177 -20.43 16.78 7.73
C ARG A 177 -21.34 15.77 8.42
N VAL A 178 -20.78 14.70 8.98
CA VAL A 178 -21.55 13.74 9.79
C VAL A 178 -22.14 14.42 11.01
N LEU A 179 -21.35 15.20 11.75
CA LEU A 179 -21.80 15.91 12.93
C LEU A 179 -22.97 16.86 12.60
N GLN A 180 -22.83 17.64 11.53
CA GLN A 180 -23.90 18.53 11.04
C GLN A 180 -25.17 17.78 10.63
N ALA A 181 -25.04 16.62 9.97
CA ALA A 181 -26.19 15.82 9.57
C ALA A 181 -26.92 15.17 10.76
N GLN A 182 -26.18 14.78 11.81
CA GLN A 182 -26.78 14.28 13.05
C GLN A 182 -27.54 15.37 13.79
N GLN A 183 -26.98 16.57 13.89
CA GLN A 183 -27.66 17.74 14.49
C GLN A 183 -28.96 18.08 13.76
N ARG A 184 -29.01 17.91 12.44
CA ARG A 184 -30.20 18.17 11.61
C ARG A 184 -31.17 16.97 11.51
N GLN A 185 -30.94 15.88 12.26
CA GLN A 185 -31.72 14.64 12.21
C GLN A 185 -32.00 14.11 10.79
N LEU A 186 -31.03 14.23 9.88
CA LEU A 186 -31.25 13.88 8.48
C LEU A 186 -31.20 12.35 8.26
N ALA A 187 -32.14 11.80 7.51
CA ALA A 187 -32.19 10.37 7.16
C ALA A 187 -30.92 9.85 6.44
N SER A 188 -30.06 10.75 5.92
CA SER A 188 -28.77 10.40 5.31
C SER A 188 -27.66 10.06 6.32
N SER A 189 -27.91 10.24 7.62
CA SER A 189 -26.96 10.07 8.72
C SER A 189 -26.26 8.70 8.71
N GLU A 190 -26.98 7.60 8.46
CA GLU A 190 -26.39 6.25 8.43
C GLU A 190 -25.36 6.08 7.30
N LYS A 191 -25.65 6.60 6.11
CA LYS A 191 -24.72 6.57 4.96
C LYS A 191 -23.46 7.39 5.25
N LEU A 192 -23.61 8.53 5.93
CA LEU A 192 -22.51 9.41 6.31
C LEU A 192 -21.65 8.80 7.42
N LEU A 193 -22.25 8.20 8.45
CA LEU A 193 -21.55 7.48 9.53
C LEU A 193 -20.71 6.34 8.96
N LYS A 194 -21.28 5.55 8.05
CA LYS A 194 -20.54 4.52 7.32
C LYS A 194 -19.36 5.10 6.55
N SER A 195 -19.53 6.25 5.90
CA SER A 195 -18.47 6.88 5.14
C SER A 195 -17.34 7.39 6.04
N ARG A 196 -17.66 7.98 7.19
CA ARG A 196 -16.67 8.37 8.22
C ARG A 196 -15.89 7.17 8.72
N ARG A 197 -16.56 6.04 9.00
CA ARG A 197 -15.88 4.80 9.42
C ARG A 197 -14.92 4.29 8.33
N ASN A 198 -15.34 4.36 7.07
CA ASN A 198 -14.49 3.95 5.95
C ASN A 198 -13.27 4.88 5.79
N MET A 199 -13.43 6.19 6.00
CA MET A 199 -12.29 7.12 5.96
C MET A 199 -11.36 6.95 7.15
N LEU A 200 -11.90 6.80 8.36
CA LEU A 200 -11.11 6.53 9.56
C LEU A 200 -10.23 5.30 9.32
N LEU A 201 -10.81 4.23 8.79
CA LEU A 201 -10.07 3.01 8.46
C LEU A 201 -8.94 3.26 7.45
N LEU A 202 -9.21 3.99 6.36
CA LEU A 202 -8.18 4.33 5.36
C LEU A 202 -7.04 5.15 5.97
N VAL A 203 -7.37 6.17 6.78
CA VAL A 203 -6.39 7.01 7.46
C VAL A 203 -5.59 6.21 8.49
N SER A 204 -6.25 5.35 9.29
CA SER A 204 -5.57 4.52 10.28
C SER A 204 -4.57 3.55 9.63
N ILE A 205 -4.96 2.87 8.55
CA ILE A 205 -4.06 1.96 7.83
C ILE A 205 -2.89 2.75 7.24
N PHE A 206 -3.17 3.90 6.61
CA PHE A 206 -2.12 4.76 6.07
C PHE A 206 -1.13 5.20 7.16
N CYS A 207 -1.63 5.66 8.30
CA CYS A 207 -0.80 6.11 9.42
C CYS A 207 0.07 4.98 9.96
N VAL A 208 -0.52 3.82 10.25
CA VAL A 208 0.21 2.69 10.80
C VAL A 208 1.28 2.20 9.83
N CYS A 209 0.96 2.06 8.55
CA CYS A 209 1.88 1.47 7.57
C CYS A 209 2.99 2.43 7.11
N PHE A 210 2.69 3.71 6.88
CA PHE A 210 3.61 4.59 6.15
C PHE A 210 4.27 5.68 7.01
N VAL A 211 3.62 6.17 8.06
CA VAL A 211 4.16 7.25 8.89
C VAL A 211 5.45 6.81 9.62
N PRO A 212 5.52 5.63 10.27
CA PRO A 212 6.75 5.20 10.95
C PRO A 212 7.95 5.15 10.01
N TYR A 213 7.74 4.67 8.79
CA TYR A 213 8.81 4.58 7.80
C TYR A 213 9.36 5.95 7.41
N HIS A 214 8.50 6.92 7.11
CA HIS A 214 8.95 8.25 6.70
C HIS A 214 9.56 9.04 7.86
N LEU A 215 9.05 8.84 9.09
CA LEU A 215 9.62 9.43 10.30
C LEU A 215 11.04 8.93 10.59
N VAL A 216 11.34 7.66 10.32
CA VAL A 216 12.68 7.10 10.55
C VAL A 216 13.63 7.37 9.37
N ARG A 217 13.11 7.34 8.14
CA ARG A 217 13.92 7.49 6.92
C ARG A 217 14.49 8.89 6.74
N LEU A 218 13.74 9.94 7.08
CA LEU A 218 14.21 11.31 6.95
C LEU A 218 15.44 11.57 7.87
N PRO A 219 15.39 11.32 9.18
CA PRO A 219 16.55 11.41 10.06
C PRO A 219 17.70 10.50 9.63
N PHE A 220 17.43 9.27 9.18
CA PHE A 220 18.49 8.36 8.69
C PHE A 220 19.25 8.94 7.49
N THR A 221 18.57 9.67 6.60
CA THR A 221 19.21 10.27 5.41
C THR A 221 20.11 11.45 5.78
N PHE A 222 19.80 12.18 6.86
CA PHE A 222 20.54 13.38 7.28
C PHE A 222 21.54 13.14 8.44
N LEU A 223 21.34 12.10 9.25
CA LEU A 223 22.12 11.84 10.48
C LEU A 223 23.03 10.61 10.39
N SER A 224 23.09 9.92 9.24
CA SER A 224 23.89 8.69 9.07
C SER A 224 25.41 8.88 9.28
N GLY A 225 25.91 10.11 9.39
CA GLY A 225 27.30 10.42 9.73
C GLY A 225 27.65 10.32 11.23
N ASN A 226 26.66 10.20 12.13
CA ASN A 226 26.91 10.16 13.58
C ASN A 226 27.07 8.72 14.10
N CYS A 227 28.30 8.35 14.48
CA CYS A 227 28.71 6.98 14.86
C CYS A 227 27.93 6.37 16.04
N THR A 228 27.35 7.16 16.93
CA THR A 228 26.66 6.69 18.14
C THR A 228 25.20 6.30 17.92
N VAL A 229 24.55 6.80 16.86
CA VAL A 229 23.10 6.61 16.63
C VAL A 229 22.81 5.55 15.56
N GLY A 230 23.84 5.12 14.83
CA GLY A 230 23.75 4.21 13.68
C GLY A 230 23.02 2.88 13.93
N PRO A 231 23.34 2.11 14.99
CA PRO A 231 22.72 0.81 15.24
C PRO A 231 21.22 0.94 15.56
N VAL A 232 20.85 1.89 16.43
CA VAL A 232 19.45 2.13 16.83
C VAL A 232 18.61 2.57 15.64
N LEU A 233 19.11 3.51 14.84
CA LEU A 233 18.47 3.97 13.61
C LEU A 233 18.31 2.84 12.58
N HIS A 234 19.26 1.91 12.49
CA HIS A 234 19.16 0.75 11.62
C HIS A 234 18.03 -0.20 12.04
N TYR A 235 17.95 -0.55 13.33
CA TYR A 235 16.86 -1.37 13.85
C TYR A 235 15.49 -0.71 13.65
N LEU A 236 15.35 0.58 13.96
CA LEU A 236 14.11 1.31 13.72
C LEU A 236 13.73 1.32 12.23
N LYS A 237 14.71 1.47 11.33
CA LYS A 237 14.47 1.46 9.88
C LYS A 237 13.95 0.12 9.40
N GLU A 238 14.51 -0.99 9.88
CA GLU A 238 14.05 -2.33 9.52
C GLU A 238 12.64 -2.60 10.06
N VAL A 239 12.37 -2.27 11.33
CA VAL A 239 11.02 -2.40 11.92
C VAL A 239 10.01 -1.57 11.14
N ALA A 240 10.33 -0.30 10.86
CA ALA A 240 9.43 0.57 10.11
C ALA A 240 9.21 0.09 8.67
N THR A 241 10.23 -0.53 8.07
CA THR A 241 10.10 -1.20 6.77
C THR A 241 9.15 -2.39 6.86
N MET A 242 9.27 -3.26 7.87
CA MET A 242 8.34 -4.39 8.06
C MET A 242 6.90 -3.92 8.26
N VAL A 243 6.69 -2.87 9.05
CA VAL A 243 5.38 -2.25 9.27
C VAL A 243 4.78 -1.73 7.96
N SER A 244 5.58 -1.13 7.08
CA SER A 244 5.10 -0.68 5.77
C SER A 244 4.70 -1.83 4.84
N VAL A 245 5.42 -2.96 4.88
CA VAL A 245 5.10 -4.17 4.11
C VAL A 245 3.79 -4.79 4.58
N PHE A 246 3.44 -4.64 5.85
CA PHE A 246 2.18 -5.14 6.40
C PHE A 246 0.93 -4.50 5.75
N ASN A 247 1.09 -3.38 5.03
CA ASN A 247 0.01 -2.78 4.22
C ASN A 247 -0.69 -3.82 3.33
N ILE A 248 0.09 -4.71 2.69
CA ILE A 248 -0.42 -5.75 1.79
C ILE A 248 -1.45 -6.65 2.47
N CYS A 249 -1.26 -6.91 3.76
CA CYS A 249 -2.16 -7.76 4.54
C CYS A 249 -3.44 -7.02 4.95
N LEU A 250 -3.41 -5.68 4.94
CA LEU A 250 -4.52 -4.83 5.35
C LEU A 250 -5.45 -4.43 4.19
N ASP A 251 -5.03 -4.58 2.94
CA ASP A 251 -5.90 -4.30 1.79
C ASP A 251 -7.20 -5.14 1.80
N PRO A 252 -7.21 -6.46 2.11
CA PRO A 252 -8.43 -7.25 2.38
C PRO A 252 -9.44 -6.57 3.31
N VAL A 253 -8.94 -5.90 4.35
CA VAL A 253 -9.75 -5.17 5.32
C VAL A 253 -10.34 -3.94 4.63
N VAL A 254 -9.53 -3.19 3.88
CA VAL A 254 -9.98 -2.06 3.04
C VAL A 254 -11.12 -2.51 2.10
N TYR A 255 -10.98 -3.64 1.40
CA TYR A 255 -12.05 -4.18 0.53
C TYR A 255 -13.32 -4.54 1.31
N PHE A 256 -13.19 -5.18 2.47
CA PHE A 256 -14.33 -5.60 3.30
C PHE A 256 -15.17 -4.43 3.82
N TYR A 257 -14.54 -3.30 4.14
CA TYR A 257 -15.24 -2.11 4.60
C TYR A 257 -15.79 -1.26 3.45
N LEU A 258 -15.09 -1.22 2.31
CA LEU A 258 -15.49 -0.45 1.13
C LEU A 258 -16.53 -1.14 0.24
N CYS A 259 -16.63 -2.47 0.25
CA CYS A 259 -17.47 -3.23 -0.68
C CYS A 259 -18.50 -4.11 0.06
N LYS A 260 -19.80 -3.76 -0.04
CA LYS A 260 -20.90 -4.56 0.53
C LYS A 260 -20.95 -5.97 -0.06
N ALA A 261 -20.71 -6.12 -1.36
CA ALA A 261 -20.74 -7.41 -2.04
C ALA A 261 -19.54 -8.30 -1.68
N PHE A 262 -18.35 -7.72 -1.48
CA PHE A 262 -17.20 -8.44 -0.94
C PHE A 262 -17.52 -8.99 0.45
N ARG A 263 -18.08 -8.16 1.33
CA ARG A 263 -18.56 -8.57 2.66
C ARG A 263 -19.59 -9.71 2.59
N ALA A 264 -20.55 -9.63 1.68
CA ALA A 264 -21.56 -10.68 1.50
C ALA A 264 -20.93 -12.00 1.04
N LYS A 265 -19.96 -11.95 0.13
CA LYS A 265 -19.27 -13.13 -0.40
C LYS A 265 -18.34 -13.77 0.65
N VAL A 266 -17.61 -12.97 1.42
CA VAL A 266 -16.80 -13.45 2.55
C VAL A 266 -17.68 -14.13 3.60
N ARG A 267 -18.82 -13.52 3.97
CA ARG A 267 -19.78 -14.15 4.89
C ARG A 267 -20.33 -15.47 4.34
N LYS A 268 -20.63 -15.55 3.04
CA LYS A 268 -21.07 -16.78 2.39
C LYS A 268 -19.97 -17.87 2.43
N LEU A 269 -18.71 -17.50 2.24
CA LEU A 269 -17.58 -18.41 2.34
C LEU A 269 -17.33 -18.87 3.79
N SER A 270 -17.45 -17.98 4.79
CA SER A 270 -17.36 -18.32 6.21
C SER A 270 -18.42 -19.34 6.61
N ARG A 271 -19.70 -19.08 6.26
CA ARG A 271 -20.81 -20.00 6.52
C ARG A 271 -20.61 -21.35 5.83
N ARG A 272 -20.07 -21.36 4.62
CA ARG A 272 -19.76 -22.62 3.91
C ARG A 272 -18.62 -23.37 4.57
N SER A 273 -17.61 -22.68 5.10
CA SER A 273 -16.51 -23.27 5.87
C SER A 273 -16.97 -23.81 7.23
N GLU A 274 -17.89 -23.12 7.91
CA GLU A 274 -18.51 -23.57 9.16
C GLU A 274 -19.34 -24.82 8.93
N SER A 275 -20.22 -24.82 7.94
CA SER A 275 -21.02 -25.99 7.54
C SER A 275 -20.14 -27.18 7.12
N SER A 276 -19.04 -26.95 6.39
CA SER A 276 -18.09 -28.01 6.05
C SER A 276 -17.29 -28.55 7.24
N ARG A 277 -17.06 -27.75 8.29
CA ARG A 277 -16.44 -28.22 9.54
C ARG A 277 -17.41 -29.02 10.38
N GLU A 278 -18.66 -28.57 10.53
CA GLU A 278 -19.71 -29.33 11.22
C GLU A 278 -19.95 -30.69 10.54
N GLN A 279 -19.97 -30.76 9.21
CA GLN A 279 -20.11 -32.02 8.48
C GLN A 279 -18.94 -32.98 8.74
N LEU A 280 -17.72 -32.44 8.87
CA LEU A 280 -16.51 -33.23 9.13
C LEU A 280 -16.51 -33.75 10.58
N ASP A 281 -16.90 -32.93 11.54
CA ASP A 281 -17.01 -33.34 12.96
C ASP A 281 -18.09 -34.42 13.15
N ILE A 282 -19.21 -34.36 12.43
CA ILE A 282 -20.26 -35.40 12.44
C ILE A 282 -19.73 -36.73 11.86
N THR A 283 -18.92 -36.67 10.81
CA THR A 283 -18.35 -37.88 10.17
C THR A 283 -17.24 -38.52 11.02
N THR A 284 -16.57 -37.74 11.86
CA THR A 284 -15.49 -38.22 12.73
C THR A 284 -16.00 -38.72 14.10
N SER A 285 -17.25 -38.41 14.45
CA SER A 285 -17.90 -38.78 15.73
C SER A 285 -18.85 -39.98 15.63
N THR A 286 -19.15 -40.47 14.42
CA THR A 286 -19.81 -41.77 14.24
C THR A 286 -18.85 -42.91 14.62
N PRO A 287 -19.14 -43.70 15.67
CA PRO A 287 -18.35 -44.88 15.97
C PRO A 287 -18.55 -45.88 14.84
N VAL A 288 -17.46 -46.44 14.32
CA VAL A 288 -17.51 -47.59 13.43
C VAL A 288 -18.05 -48.75 14.25
N MET A 289 -19.33 -49.09 14.03
CA MET A 289 -19.96 -50.30 14.55
C MET A 289 -19.70 -51.46 13.59
#